data_AF-A0A3N8QDK7-F1
#
_entry.id   AF-A0A3N8QDK7-F1
#
_cell.length_a   1.000
_cell.length_b   1.000
_cell.length_c   1.000
_cell.angle_alpha   90.00
_cell.angle_beta   90.00
_cell.angle_gamma   90.00
#
_symmetry.space_group_name_H-M   'P 1'
#
loop_
_entity.id
_entity.type
_entity.pdbx_description
1 polymer ?
#
loop_
_entity_poly.entity_id
_entity_poly.type
_entity_poly.pdbx_seq_one_letter_code
_entity_poly.pdbx_strand_id
1 'polypeptide(L)'
;MDDIVRQALAKWPNVPHCTGWLLLDRRGEWRLRDDAAQAAGELGSPIRHAALNAFIGRNYECDAQGQWFFQNGPQRVYVELAYTPWVVRLAERDGQLTLTDQTGTPFEPDEAWLDDAGGVLFRAAGTPPRIAALHDHDLGLFADHADLDAAPPVLRWRDGRTLPLGSIVGADVPTRFGYVASPAQQARGAAGGRT
;
A
#
# COMPACT_ATOMS: atom_id res chain seq x y z
N MET A 1 -15.68 4.43 -0.22
CA MET A 1 -16.17 5.76 0.22
C MET A 1 -17.49 5.70 0.96
N ASP A 2 -17.52 6.20 2.19
CA ASP A 2 -18.71 6.35 3.04
C ASP A 2 -19.68 7.42 2.46
N ASP A 3 -20.99 7.30 2.71
CA ASP A 3 -22.00 8.23 2.15
C ASP A 3 -21.84 9.67 2.64
N ILE A 4 -21.45 9.85 3.90
CA ILE A 4 -21.17 11.18 4.48
C ILE A 4 -20.05 11.90 3.73
N VAL A 5 -19.06 11.16 3.23
CA VAL A 5 -17.96 11.69 2.44
C VAL A 5 -18.45 12.12 1.06
N ARG A 6 -19.27 11.30 0.40
CA ARG A 6 -19.88 11.63 -0.90
C ARG A 6 -20.75 12.91 -0.83
N GLN A 7 -21.54 13.05 0.23
CA GLN A 7 -22.37 14.24 0.45
C GLN A 7 -21.54 15.50 0.66
N ALA A 8 -20.44 15.40 1.42
CA ALA A 8 -19.55 16.52 1.66
C ALA A 8 -18.83 16.99 0.39
N LEU A 9 -18.37 16.04 -0.45
CA LEU A 9 -17.74 16.32 -1.75
C LEU A 9 -18.70 17.05 -2.72
N ALA A 10 -19.97 16.65 -2.76
CA ALA A 10 -20.98 17.31 -3.59
C ALA A 10 -21.23 18.77 -3.16
N LYS A 11 -21.15 19.05 -1.85
CA LYS A 11 -21.35 20.39 -1.30
C LYS A 11 -20.17 21.33 -1.54
N TRP A 12 -18.94 20.80 -1.51
CA TRP A 12 -17.71 21.58 -1.64
C TRP A 12 -16.71 20.86 -2.56
N PRO A 13 -16.85 20.96 -3.89
CA PRO A 13 -16.03 20.17 -4.81
C PRO A 13 -14.57 20.63 -4.90
N ASN A 14 -14.26 21.87 -4.50
CA ASN A 14 -12.97 22.53 -4.77
C ASN A 14 -12.15 22.80 -3.50
N VAL A 15 -12.00 21.78 -2.64
CA VAL A 15 -11.15 21.90 -1.44
C VAL A 15 -9.70 21.51 -1.79
N PRO A 16 -8.70 22.34 -1.45
CA PRO A 16 -7.30 22.04 -1.73
C PRO A 16 -6.88 20.68 -1.17
N HIS A 17 -6.13 19.93 -1.97
CA HIS A 17 -5.59 18.65 -1.55
C HIS A 17 -4.45 18.82 -0.53
N CYS A 18 -4.33 17.87 0.39
CA CYS A 18 -3.21 17.79 1.33
C CYS A 18 -2.23 16.71 0.89
N THR A 19 -0.93 16.98 1.01
CA THR A 19 0.16 16.04 0.69
C THR A 19 1.20 16.05 1.81
N GLY A 20 1.94 14.95 2.02
CA GLY A 20 3.10 14.89 2.92
C GLY A 20 2.79 14.52 4.38
N TRP A 21 1.59 14.84 4.87
CA TRP A 21 1.19 14.68 6.28
C TRP A 21 0.82 13.25 6.67
N LEU A 22 0.33 12.43 5.74
CA LEU A 22 -0.07 11.05 6.00
C LEU A 22 0.88 10.10 5.28
N LEU A 23 1.35 9.08 5.98
CA LEU A 23 2.20 8.03 5.44
C LEU A 23 1.65 6.64 5.76
N LEU A 24 1.76 5.71 4.82
CA LEU A 24 1.60 4.27 5.06
C LEU A 24 2.99 3.64 5.13
N ASP A 25 3.33 3.05 6.27
CA ASP A 25 4.64 2.41 6.44
C ASP A 25 4.69 0.97 5.94
N ARG A 26 5.89 0.36 5.96
CA ARG A 26 6.13 -1.02 5.49
C ARG A 26 5.47 -2.10 6.37
N ARG A 27 4.88 -1.72 7.51
CA ARG A 27 4.14 -2.61 8.42
C ARG A 27 2.63 -2.40 8.33
N GLY A 28 2.18 -1.51 7.45
CA GLY A 28 0.77 -1.23 7.25
C GLY A 28 0.20 -0.26 8.29
N GLU A 29 1.04 0.44 9.07
CA GLU A 29 0.57 1.48 9.98
C GLU A 29 0.41 2.81 9.25
N TRP A 30 -0.72 3.48 9.50
CA TRP A 30 -0.91 4.87 9.13
C TRP A 30 -0.15 5.77 10.10
N ARG A 31 0.61 6.72 9.58
CA ARG A 31 1.46 7.63 10.37
C ARG A 31 1.23 9.09 10.00
N LEU A 32 1.22 9.94 11.02
CA LEU A 32 1.18 11.39 10.87
C LEU A 32 2.59 11.97 10.92
N ARG A 33 2.89 12.81 9.93
CA ARG A 33 4.16 13.51 9.77
C ARG A 33 3.93 14.99 9.96
N ASP A 34 4.45 15.54 11.05
CA ASP A 34 4.52 16.99 11.23
C ASP A 34 5.61 17.61 10.34
N ASP A 35 5.74 18.93 10.36
CA ASP A 35 6.71 19.64 9.51
C ASP A 35 8.15 19.20 9.78
N ALA A 36 8.48 18.86 11.04
CA ALA A 36 9.81 18.38 11.42
C ALA A 36 10.09 16.99 10.83
N ALA A 37 9.17 16.04 10.99
CA ALA A 37 9.27 14.71 10.39
C ALA A 37 9.28 14.77 8.86
N GLN A 38 8.55 15.70 8.26
CA GLN A 38 8.60 15.94 6.82
C GLN A 38 9.96 16.46 6.36
N ALA A 39 10.52 17.45 7.06
CA ALA A 39 11.84 18.01 6.75
C ALA A 39 12.98 17.01 6.95
N ALA A 40 12.88 16.14 7.96
CA ALA A 40 13.87 15.12 8.27
C ALA A 40 13.72 13.82 7.46
N GLY A 41 12.65 13.68 6.67
CA GLY A 41 12.37 12.44 5.95
C GLY A 41 11.95 11.28 6.85
N GLU A 42 11.51 11.57 8.08
CA GLU A 42 11.11 10.57 9.06
C GLU A 42 9.69 10.05 8.79
N LEU A 43 9.42 8.85 9.31
CA LEU A 43 8.12 8.19 9.21
C LEU A 43 7.01 8.90 9.98
N GLY A 44 7.36 9.73 10.96
CA GLY A 44 6.40 10.34 11.88
C GLY A 44 5.80 9.36 12.88
N SER A 45 4.70 9.77 13.51
CA SER A 45 4.07 9.07 14.64
C SER A 45 2.91 8.19 14.19
N PRO A 46 2.73 6.97 14.74
CA PRO A 46 1.65 6.08 14.34
C PRO A 46 0.30 6.59 14.85
N ILE A 47 -0.73 6.50 14.01
CA ILE A 47 -2.10 6.82 14.39
C ILE A 47 -2.65 5.69 15.27
N ARG A 48 -2.79 5.96 16.58
CA ARG A 48 -3.30 4.98 17.56
C ARG A 48 -4.83 4.92 17.65
N HIS A 49 -5.53 5.85 17.03
CA HIS A 49 -6.99 5.93 17.10
C HIS A 49 -7.65 4.95 16.12
N ALA A 50 -8.07 3.79 16.61
CA ALA A 50 -8.60 2.70 15.77
C ALA A 50 -9.74 3.13 14.82
N ALA A 51 -10.68 3.95 15.29
CA ALA A 51 -11.78 4.41 14.44
C ALA A 51 -11.30 5.34 13.30
N LEU A 52 -10.20 6.07 13.50
CA LEU A 52 -9.62 6.92 12.46
C LEU A 52 -8.91 6.05 11.41
N ASN A 53 -8.14 5.04 11.84
CA ASN A 53 -7.54 4.07 10.92
C ASN A 53 -8.59 3.35 10.08
N ALA A 54 -9.70 2.92 10.70
CA ALA A 54 -10.81 2.31 9.99
C ALA A 54 -11.48 3.29 9.00
N PHE A 55 -11.63 4.56 9.39
CA PHE A 55 -12.18 5.60 8.51
C PHE A 55 -11.26 5.88 7.31
N ILE A 56 -9.95 5.96 7.51
CA ILE A 56 -8.95 6.09 6.43
C ILE A 56 -9.10 4.90 5.48
N GLY A 57 -9.07 3.66 5.99
CA GLY A 57 -9.14 2.45 5.17
C GLY A 57 -10.39 2.36 4.29
N ARG A 58 -11.58 2.71 4.80
CA ARG A 58 -12.84 2.68 4.01
C ARG A 58 -12.94 3.76 2.92
N ASN A 59 -12.12 4.80 3.05
CA ASN A 59 -12.10 5.95 2.14
C ASN A 59 -10.77 6.07 1.39
N TYR A 60 -9.94 5.01 1.40
CA TYR A 60 -8.63 4.94 0.75
C TYR A 60 -8.78 4.51 -0.71
N GLU A 61 -8.36 5.37 -1.63
CA GLU A 61 -8.58 5.25 -3.07
C GLU A 61 -7.34 5.72 -3.85
N CYS A 62 -7.30 5.43 -5.15
CA CYS A 62 -6.23 5.82 -6.06
C CYS A 62 -6.79 6.74 -7.15
N ASP A 63 -6.08 7.81 -7.46
CA ASP A 63 -6.44 8.69 -8.58
C ASP A 63 -5.92 8.17 -9.92
N ALA A 64 -6.28 8.85 -11.00
CA ALA A 64 -5.88 8.47 -12.36
C ALA A 64 -4.37 8.61 -12.63
N GLN A 65 -3.61 9.23 -11.72
CA GLN A 65 -2.16 9.37 -11.82
C GLN A 65 -1.41 8.32 -10.98
N GLY A 66 -2.13 7.40 -10.33
CA GLY A 66 -1.50 6.41 -9.45
C GLY A 66 -1.19 6.93 -8.05
N GLN A 67 -1.68 8.12 -7.68
CA GLN A 67 -1.48 8.67 -6.34
C GLN A 67 -2.59 8.16 -5.41
N TRP A 68 -2.18 7.60 -4.29
CA TRP A 68 -3.10 7.10 -3.29
C TRP A 68 -3.48 8.19 -2.30
N PHE A 69 -4.74 8.25 -1.92
CA PHE A 69 -5.29 9.22 -1.00
C PHE A 69 -6.37 8.57 -0.14
N PHE A 70 -6.72 9.17 0.99
CA PHE A 70 -8.03 8.93 1.58
C PHE A 70 -8.90 10.18 1.48
N GLN A 71 -10.19 9.96 1.27
CA GLN A 71 -11.16 11.04 1.14
C GLN A 71 -11.70 11.45 2.51
N ASN A 72 -11.29 12.62 2.98
CA ASN A 72 -11.70 13.22 4.26
C ASN A 72 -12.75 14.30 4.02
N GLY A 73 -14.03 13.90 3.95
CA GLY A 73 -15.10 14.80 3.54
C GLY A 73 -14.83 15.33 2.12
N PRO A 74 -14.82 16.65 1.86
CA PRO A 74 -14.51 17.19 0.54
C PRO A 74 -13.01 17.19 0.21
N GLN A 75 -12.13 17.01 1.20
CA GLN A 75 -10.68 17.10 1.02
C GLN A 75 -10.06 15.75 0.69
N ARG A 76 -9.18 15.72 -0.32
CA ARG A 76 -8.27 14.59 -0.52
C ARG A 76 -7.01 14.78 0.30
N VAL A 77 -6.65 13.76 1.08
CA VAL A 77 -5.38 13.70 1.79
C VAL A 77 -4.56 12.59 1.14
N TYR A 78 -3.57 12.97 0.35
CA TYR A 78 -2.66 12.05 -0.31
C TYR A 78 -1.72 11.37 0.68
N VAL A 79 -1.44 10.11 0.41
CA VAL A 79 -0.65 9.22 1.25
C VAL A 79 0.75 9.07 0.67
N GLU A 80 1.74 9.37 1.47
CA GLU A 80 3.13 8.99 1.21
C GLU A 80 3.28 7.49 1.47
N LEU A 81 3.89 6.77 0.54
CA LEU A 81 4.05 5.32 0.65
C LEU A 81 5.51 5.02 0.98
N ALA A 82 5.76 4.35 2.10
CA ALA A 82 7.10 3.87 2.43
C ALA A 82 7.55 2.75 1.48
N TYR A 83 6.62 2.05 0.83
CA TYR A 83 6.93 1.11 -0.23
C TYR A 83 5.79 0.90 -1.23
N THR A 84 4.77 0.12 -0.85
CA THR A 84 3.62 -0.23 -1.69
C THR A 84 2.33 0.35 -1.13
N PRO A 85 1.27 0.54 -1.95
CA PRO A 85 -0.01 1.09 -1.48
C PRO A 85 -0.78 0.19 -0.52
N TRP A 86 -0.44 -1.09 -0.49
CA TRP A 86 -1.01 -2.08 0.41
C TRP A 86 0.11 -2.80 1.16
N VAL A 87 -0.20 -3.27 2.37
CA VAL A 87 0.64 -4.18 3.14
C VAL A 87 -0.25 -5.32 3.58
N VAL A 88 0.23 -6.55 3.44
CA VAL A 88 -0.53 -7.75 3.78
C VAL A 88 0.12 -8.52 4.91
N ARG A 89 -0.73 -9.12 5.74
CA ARG A 89 -0.36 -10.13 6.73
C ARG A 89 -0.65 -11.51 6.15
N LEU A 90 0.32 -12.41 6.29
CA LEU A 90 0.16 -13.83 5.96
C LEU A 90 -0.18 -14.60 7.23
N ALA A 91 -1.20 -15.43 7.15
CA ALA A 91 -1.59 -16.32 8.25
C ALA A 91 -1.97 -17.68 7.69
N GLU A 92 -1.67 -18.74 8.45
CA GLU A 92 -2.14 -20.08 8.18
C GLU A 92 -3.32 -20.41 9.11
N ARG A 93 -4.44 -20.85 8.52
CA ARG A 93 -5.63 -21.29 9.25
C ARG A 93 -6.13 -22.58 8.64
N ASP A 94 -6.33 -23.60 9.47
CA ASP A 94 -6.77 -24.94 9.05
C ASP A 94 -5.91 -25.52 7.91
N GLY A 95 -4.60 -25.29 7.97
CA GLY A 95 -3.63 -25.74 6.96
C GLY A 95 -3.68 -24.99 5.62
N GLN A 96 -4.38 -23.85 5.56
CA GLN A 96 -4.49 -23.01 4.37
C GLN A 96 -3.93 -21.62 4.62
N LEU A 97 -3.12 -21.12 3.68
CA LEU A 97 -2.63 -19.76 3.71
C LEU A 97 -3.75 -18.76 3.40
N THR A 98 -3.68 -17.61 4.08
CA THR A 98 -4.57 -16.47 3.91
C THR A 98 -3.76 -15.18 3.93
N LEU A 99 -4.08 -14.25 3.05
CA LEU A 99 -3.57 -12.88 3.10
C LEU A 99 -4.70 -11.92 3.47
N THR A 100 -4.39 -10.99 4.36
CA THR A 100 -5.29 -9.90 4.77
C THR A 100 -4.54 -8.58 4.65
N ASP A 101 -5.12 -7.59 4.01
CA ASP A 101 -4.50 -6.27 3.89
C ASP A 101 -4.56 -5.45 5.19
N GLN A 102 -3.89 -4.29 5.21
CA GLN A 102 -3.83 -3.41 6.37
C GLN A 102 -5.19 -2.82 6.81
N THR A 103 -6.24 -2.98 5.99
CA THR A 103 -7.61 -2.57 6.32
C THR A 103 -8.45 -3.71 6.90
N GLY A 104 -7.89 -4.92 7.00
CA GLY A 104 -8.59 -6.11 7.47
C GLY A 104 -9.38 -6.84 6.37
N THR A 105 -9.18 -6.48 5.10
CA THR A 105 -9.91 -7.09 3.98
C THR A 105 -9.10 -8.27 3.41
N PRO A 106 -9.75 -9.39 3.03
CA PRO A 106 -9.06 -10.48 2.34
C PRO A 106 -8.34 -10.00 1.07
N PHE A 107 -7.12 -10.52 0.87
CA PHE A 107 -6.31 -10.25 -0.30
C PHE A 107 -6.07 -11.57 -1.05
N GLU A 108 -6.53 -11.67 -2.30
CA GLU A 108 -6.35 -12.87 -3.13
C GLU A 108 -5.27 -12.60 -4.19
N PRO A 109 -4.07 -13.17 -4.05
CA PRO A 109 -3.00 -12.93 -4.98
C PRO A 109 -3.17 -13.73 -6.29
N ASP A 110 -2.85 -13.08 -7.41
CA ASP A 110 -2.68 -13.72 -8.71
C ASP A 110 -1.21 -13.77 -9.17
N GLU A 111 -0.34 -12.94 -8.58
CA GLU A 111 1.11 -13.01 -8.76
C GLU A 111 1.85 -12.78 -7.44
N ALA A 112 3.07 -13.30 -7.36
CA ALA A 112 4.00 -13.07 -6.26
C ALA A 112 5.39 -12.73 -6.79
N TRP A 113 6.12 -11.89 -6.06
CA TRP A 113 7.42 -11.37 -6.45
C TRP A 113 8.38 -11.34 -5.26
N LEU A 114 9.67 -11.51 -5.55
CA LEU A 114 10.77 -11.23 -4.65
C LEU A 114 11.50 -9.98 -5.16
N ASP A 115 11.68 -9.01 -4.27
CA ASP A 115 12.53 -7.87 -4.56
C ASP A 115 14.01 -8.15 -4.23
N ASP A 116 14.89 -7.28 -4.73
CA ASP A 116 16.34 -7.34 -4.55
C ASP A 116 16.82 -7.05 -3.12
N ALA A 117 15.92 -6.65 -2.22
CA ALA A 117 16.16 -6.49 -0.78
C ALA A 117 15.56 -7.63 0.06
N GLY A 118 15.01 -8.68 -0.57
CA GLY A 118 14.39 -9.82 0.10
C GLY A 118 12.94 -9.56 0.55
N GLY A 119 12.31 -8.48 0.10
CA GLY A 119 10.90 -8.22 0.28
C GLY A 119 10.05 -9.15 -0.59
N VAL A 120 8.94 -9.63 -0.03
CA VAL A 120 7.94 -10.42 -0.76
C VAL A 120 6.78 -9.51 -1.13
N LEU A 121 6.38 -9.51 -2.39
CA LEU A 121 5.23 -8.74 -2.88
C LEU A 121 4.16 -9.67 -3.44
N PHE A 122 2.90 -9.29 -3.24
CA PHE A 122 1.75 -9.95 -3.82
C PHE A 122 0.98 -8.96 -4.68
N ARG A 123 0.65 -9.36 -5.90
CA ARG A 123 -0.30 -8.65 -6.75
C ARG A 123 -1.65 -9.33 -6.64
N ALA A 124 -2.71 -8.52 -6.56
CA ALA A 124 -4.07 -8.95 -6.84
C ALA A 124 -4.62 -8.19 -8.06
N ALA A 125 -5.55 -8.83 -8.77
CA ALA A 125 -6.29 -8.20 -9.85
C ALA A 125 -7.05 -6.95 -9.38
N GLY A 126 -7.20 -5.97 -10.27
CA GLY A 126 -7.86 -4.69 -9.99
C GLY A 126 -7.53 -3.66 -11.07
N THR A 127 -8.18 -2.49 -11.02
CA THR A 127 -7.84 -1.34 -11.87
C THR A 127 -7.75 -0.08 -11.02
N PRO A 128 -6.54 0.39 -10.67
CA PRO A 128 -5.22 -0.23 -10.92
C PRO A 128 -5.02 -1.54 -10.13
N PRO A 129 -4.07 -2.40 -10.51
CA PRO A 129 -3.75 -3.61 -9.76
C PRO A 129 -3.34 -3.27 -8.32
N ARG A 130 -3.68 -4.14 -7.38
CA ARG A 130 -3.30 -3.97 -5.97
C ARG A 130 -1.97 -4.67 -5.75
N ILE A 131 -0.89 -3.92 -5.62
CA ILE A 131 0.42 -4.44 -5.21
C ILE A 131 0.60 -4.25 -3.70
N ALA A 132 0.96 -5.32 -3.00
CA ALA A 132 1.11 -5.33 -1.55
C ALA A 132 2.45 -5.92 -1.14
N ALA A 133 3.16 -5.27 -0.22
CA ALA A 133 4.30 -5.86 0.46
C ALA A 133 3.83 -6.78 1.59
N LEU A 134 4.50 -7.91 1.76
CA LEU A 134 4.34 -8.76 2.93
C LEU A 134 4.99 -8.09 4.14
N HIS A 135 4.28 -8.09 5.26
CA HIS A 135 4.82 -7.63 6.52
C HIS A 135 6.05 -8.49 6.94
N ASP A 136 7.12 -7.83 7.38
CA ASP A 136 8.41 -8.46 7.71
C ASP A 136 8.31 -9.63 8.73
N HIS A 137 7.45 -9.49 9.74
CA HIS A 137 7.16 -10.53 10.72
C HIS A 137 6.67 -11.86 10.13
N ASP A 138 6.03 -11.84 8.96
CA ASP A 138 5.43 -13.03 8.36
C ASP A 138 6.37 -13.70 7.32
N LEU A 139 7.59 -13.19 7.14
CA LEU A 139 8.59 -13.77 6.23
C LEU A 139 8.99 -15.20 6.61
N GLY A 140 8.99 -15.54 7.90
CA GLY A 140 9.23 -16.90 8.37
C GLY A 140 8.17 -17.87 7.86
N LEU A 141 6.89 -17.53 8.05
CA LEU A 141 5.77 -18.33 7.55
C LEU A 141 5.79 -18.41 6.02
N PHE A 142 6.12 -17.32 5.33
CA PHE A 142 6.30 -17.36 3.88
C PHE A 142 7.39 -18.37 3.48
N ALA A 143 8.55 -18.35 4.15
CA ALA A 143 9.67 -19.24 3.84
C ALA A 143 9.31 -20.72 4.05
N ASP A 144 8.52 -21.05 5.07
CA ASP A 144 8.06 -22.42 5.32
C ASP A 144 7.21 -23.00 4.17
N HIS A 145 6.52 -22.12 3.43
CA HIS A 145 5.66 -22.48 2.30
C HIS A 145 6.30 -22.21 0.93
N ALA A 146 7.44 -21.53 0.90
CA ALA A 146 8.18 -21.24 -0.32
C ALA A 146 9.18 -22.37 -0.63
N ASP A 147 9.32 -22.69 -1.91
CA ASP A 147 10.38 -23.51 -2.45
C ASP A 147 11.32 -22.60 -3.24
N LEU A 148 12.35 -22.12 -2.55
CA LEU A 148 13.32 -21.16 -3.11
C LEU A 148 14.38 -21.83 -4.00
N ASP A 149 14.53 -23.15 -3.89
CA ASP A 149 15.46 -23.94 -4.70
C ASP A 149 14.85 -24.39 -6.04
N ALA A 150 13.52 -24.27 -6.19
CA ALA A 150 12.82 -24.49 -7.44
C ALA A 150 13.26 -23.50 -8.54
N ALA A 151 13.12 -23.90 -9.81
CA ALA A 151 13.43 -23.07 -10.97
C ALA A 151 12.19 -22.92 -11.90
N PRO A 152 11.43 -21.81 -11.81
CA PRO A 152 11.62 -20.67 -10.90
C PRO A 152 11.23 -21.00 -9.44
N PRO A 153 11.66 -20.18 -8.47
CA PRO A 153 11.18 -20.28 -7.09
C PRO A 153 9.66 -20.16 -7.03
N VAL A 154 9.03 -20.83 -6.08
CA VAL A 154 7.57 -20.86 -5.97
C VAL A 154 7.07 -20.71 -4.54
N LEU A 155 5.88 -20.14 -4.36
CA LEU A 155 5.10 -20.23 -3.13
C LEU A 155 4.02 -21.29 -3.30
N ARG A 156 3.98 -22.28 -2.41
CA ARG A 156 2.86 -23.22 -2.30
C ARG A 156 1.67 -22.46 -1.70
N TRP A 157 0.67 -22.17 -2.52
CA TRP A 157 -0.53 -21.45 -2.12
C TRP A 157 -1.65 -22.44 -1.77
N ARG A 158 -2.76 -21.91 -1.24
CA ARG A 158 -3.93 -22.72 -0.88
C ARG A 158 -4.59 -23.38 -2.10
N ASP A 159 -5.43 -24.38 -1.81
CA ASP A 159 -6.21 -25.12 -2.82
C ASP A 159 -5.35 -25.81 -3.90
N GLY A 160 -4.13 -26.21 -3.53
CA GLY A 160 -3.18 -26.85 -4.44
C GLY A 160 -2.59 -25.90 -5.50
N ARG A 161 -2.85 -24.60 -5.41
CA ARG A 161 -2.26 -23.60 -6.31
C ARG A 161 -0.81 -23.36 -5.94
N THR A 162 -0.01 -22.96 -6.91
CA THR A 162 1.37 -22.56 -6.72
C THR A 162 1.58 -21.24 -7.44
N LEU A 163 2.20 -20.27 -6.77
CA LEU A 163 2.52 -18.97 -7.34
C LEU A 163 4.02 -18.94 -7.66
N PRO A 164 4.42 -18.88 -8.94
CA PRO A 164 5.80 -18.58 -9.30
C PRO A 164 6.21 -17.23 -8.70
N LEU A 165 7.39 -17.19 -8.11
CA LEU A 165 7.98 -15.96 -7.58
C LEU A 165 8.79 -15.30 -8.69
N GLY A 166 8.27 -14.20 -9.23
CA GLY A 166 9.03 -13.33 -10.12
C GLY A 166 10.13 -12.59 -9.38
N SER A 167 11.16 -12.12 -10.09
CA SER A 167 12.15 -11.19 -9.55
C SER A 167 11.85 -9.77 -10.00
N ILE A 168 12.01 -8.80 -9.10
CA ILE A 168 11.85 -7.38 -9.42
C ILE A 168 12.88 -6.54 -8.65
N VAL A 169 13.37 -5.46 -9.25
CA VAL A 169 14.16 -4.47 -8.50
C VAL A 169 13.19 -3.58 -7.73
N GLY A 170 13.40 -3.40 -6.42
CA GLY A 170 12.48 -2.65 -5.56
C GLY A 170 12.19 -1.23 -6.05
N ALA A 171 13.18 -0.59 -6.68
CA ALA A 171 13.05 0.74 -7.28
C ALA A 171 12.09 0.78 -8.50
N ASP A 172 11.90 -0.35 -9.19
CA ASP A 172 11.04 -0.46 -10.37
C ASP A 172 9.58 -0.77 -10.00
N VAL A 173 9.30 -1.18 -8.75
CA VAL A 173 7.96 -1.55 -8.28
C VAL A 173 6.92 -0.44 -8.51
N PRO A 174 7.17 0.85 -8.19
CA PRO A 174 6.21 1.93 -8.48
C PRO A 174 5.86 2.05 -9.96
N THR A 175 6.87 2.02 -10.83
CA THR A 175 6.68 2.14 -12.29
C THR A 175 5.96 0.91 -12.85
N ARG A 176 6.36 -0.29 -12.41
CA ARG A 176 5.80 -1.57 -12.87
C ARG A 176 4.32 -1.75 -12.54
N PHE A 177 3.89 -1.19 -11.41
CA PHE A 177 2.51 -1.32 -10.91
C PHE A 177 1.72 0.00 -10.95
N GLY A 178 2.31 1.07 -11.49
CA GLY A 178 1.62 2.31 -11.82
C GLY A 178 1.14 3.12 -10.61
N TYR A 179 1.97 3.24 -9.57
CA TYR A 179 1.67 4.09 -8.42
C TYR A 179 2.78 5.10 -8.12
N VAL A 180 2.40 6.18 -7.44
CA VAL A 180 3.29 7.27 -7.02
C VAL A 180 3.60 7.09 -5.54
N ALA A 181 4.88 6.87 -5.21
CA ALA A 181 5.29 6.69 -3.82
C ALA A 181 5.23 7.99 -2.99
N SER A 182 5.55 9.13 -3.60
CA SER A 182 5.53 10.43 -2.92
C SER A 182 4.72 11.49 -3.70
N PRO A 183 3.40 11.59 -3.44
CA PRO A 183 2.57 12.68 -3.95
C PRO A 183 3.12 14.08 -3.61
N ALA A 184 3.72 14.25 -2.42
CA ALA A 184 4.32 15.52 -2.03
C ALA A 184 5.52 15.92 -2.92
N GLN A 185 6.41 14.98 -3.25
CA GLN A 185 7.52 15.24 -4.17
C GLN A 185 7.00 15.53 -5.58
N GLN A 186 6.01 14.76 -6.05
CA GLN A 186 5.40 14.99 -7.36
C GLN A 186 4.76 16.38 -7.47
N ALA A 187 4.02 16.83 -6.46
CA ALA A 187 3.42 18.16 -6.42
C ALA A 187 4.47 19.29 -6.48
N ARG A 188 5.60 19.14 -5.76
CA ARG A 188 6.72 20.09 -5.79
C ARG A 188 7.40 20.13 -7.16
N GLY A 189 7.66 18.97 -7.77
CA GLY A 189 8.25 18.88 -9.11
C GLY A 189 7.38 19.54 -10.19
N ALA A 190 6.05 19.35 -10.11
CA ALA A 190 5.10 19.98 -11.02
C ALA A 190 4.95 21.50 -10.84
N ALA A 191 5.33 22.04 -9.67
CA ALA A 191 5.36 23.47 -9.42
C ALA A 191 6.67 24.12 -9.92
N GLY A 192 7.81 23.44 -9.75
CA GLY A 192 9.13 23.94 -10.18
C GLY A 192 9.36 23.93 -11.69
N GLY A 193 8.68 23.04 -12.44
CA GLY A 193 8.77 22.97 -13.90
C GLY A 193 7.91 24.00 -14.67
N ARG A 194 7.22 24.91 -13.98
CA ARG A 194 6.39 25.98 -14.59
C ARG A 194 7.04 27.36 -14.56
N THR A 195 8.36 27.43 -14.40
CA THR A 195 9.17 28.65 -14.43
C THR A 195 10.09 28.64 -15.63
#